data_AF-A0A931B787-F1
#
_entry.id   AF-A0A931B787-F1
#
_cell.length_a   1.000
_cell.length_b   1.000
_cell.length_c   1.000
_cell.angle_alpha   90.00
_cell.angle_beta   90.00
_cell.angle_gamma   90.00
#
_symmetry.space_group_name_H-M   'P 1'
#
loop_
_entity.id
_entity.type
_entity.pdbx_description
1 polymer ?
#
loop_
_entity_poly.entity_id
_entity_poly.type
_entity_poly.pdbx_seq_one_letter_code
_entity_poly.pdbx_strand_id
1 'polypeptide(L)'
;MLENRALEIVIVALVVLVLFGAKRLPDSARALGRSLRILKAETRALHDEPPADPTEPAAPDTSAAADPATPLRSAVPEGPVAQHADTPREKPAHTT
;
A
#
# COMPACT_ATOMS: atom_id res chain seq x y z
N MET A 1 -15.67 3.37 42.08
CA MET A 1 -16.11 2.15 41.34
C MET A 1 -15.64 2.11 39.88
N LEU A 2 -15.16 3.21 39.28
CA LEU A 2 -14.68 3.23 37.88
C LEU A 2 -13.16 3.09 37.74
N GLU A 3 -12.38 3.33 38.80
CA GLU A 3 -10.92 3.36 38.73
C GLU A 3 -10.30 2.04 38.23
N ASN A 4 -10.94 0.91 38.53
CA ASN A 4 -10.45 -0.40 38.11
C ASN A 4 -10.73 -0.70 36.63
N ARG A 5 -11.80 -0.14 36.06
CA ARG A 5 -12.16 -0.42 34.64
C ARG A 5 -11.12 0.17 33.69
N ALA A 6 -10.58 1.34 34.02
CA ALA A 6 -9.49 1.92 33.23
C ALA A 6 -8.25 1.02 33.27
N LEU A 7 -7.88 0.51 34.45
CA LEU A 7 -6.75 -0.41 34.60
C LEU A 7 -6.98 -1.76 33.91
N GLU A 8 -8.20 -2.30 33.97
CA GLU A 8 -8.56 -3.53 33.27
C GLU A 8 -8.38 -3.40 31.75
N ILE A 9 -8.86 -2.29 31.17
CA ILE A 9 -8.68 -2.00 29.74
C ILE A 9 -7.18 -1.87 29.40
N VAL A 10 -6.41 -1.18 30.24
CA VAL A 10 -4.95 -1.04 30.04
C VAL A 10 -4.26 -2.40 30.09
N ILE A 11 -4.62 -3.27 31.04
CA ILE A 11 -4.06 -4.62 31.16
C ILE A 11 -4.38 -5.45 29.90
N VAL A 12 -5.63 -5.44 29.44
CA VAL A 12 -6.03 -6.16 28.23
C VAL A 12 -5.29 -5.62 27.00
N ALA A 13 -5.18 -4.30 26.85
CA ALA A 13 -4.41 -3.69 25.77
C ALA A 13 -2.93 -4.09 25.81
N LEU A 14 -2.34 -4.17 27.01
CA LEU A 14 -0.96 -4.65 27.20
C LEU A 14 -0.80 -6.10 26.76
N VAL A 15 -1.73 -6.98 27.15
CA VAL A 15 -1.73 -8.39 26.75
C VAL A 15 -1.81 -8.53 25.23
N VAL A 16 -2.72 -7.78 24.59
CA VAL A 16 -2.84 -7.75 23.12
C VAL A 16 -1.55 -7.21 22.48
N LEU A 17 -0.95 -6.16 23.03
CA LEU A 17 0.30 -5.59 22.52
C LEU A 17 1.47 -6.58 22.61
N VAL A 18 1.52 -7.42 23.64
CA VAL A 18 2.55 -8.47 23.79
C VAL A 18 2.30 -9.62 22.80
N LEU A 19 1.05 -10.04 22.62
CA LEU A 19 0.67 -11.12 21.69
C LEU A 19 0.87 -10.73 20.22
N PHE A 20 0.45 -9.53 19.84
CA PHE A 20 0.54 -9.05 18.46
C PHE A 20 1.87 -8.33 18.17
N GLY A 21 2.46 -7.69 19.16
CA GLY A 21 3.66 -6.86 19.01
C GLY A 21 3.34 -5.42 18.63
N ALA A 22 4.21 -4.50 19.06
CA ALA A 22 4.04 -3.05 18.87
C ALA A 22 3.92 -2.60 17.41
N LYS A 23 4.47 -3.37 16.46
CA LYS A 23 4.44 -3.05 15.03
C LYS A 23 3.22 -3.62 14.30
N ARG A 24 2.59 -4.69 14.83
CA ARG A 24 1.41 -5.32 14.20
C ARG A 24 0.10 -4.65 14.60
N LEU A 25 0.01 -4.11 15.82
CA LEU A 25 -1.17 -3.37 16.26
C LEU A 25 -1.55 -2.21 15.31
N PRO A 26 -0.62 -1.28 14.96
CA PRO A 26 -0.94 -0.20 14.03
C PRO A 26 -1.15 -0.69 12.60
N ASP A 27 -0.42 -1.71 12.16
CA ASP A 27 -0.50 -2.26 10.81
C ASP A 27 -1.86 -2.95 10.57
N SER A 28 -2.29 -3.82 11.49
CA SER A 28 -3.60 -4.46 11.46
C SER A 28 -4.74 -3.45 11.60
N ALA A 29 -4.60 -2.44 12.47
CA ALA A 29 -5.60 -1.37 12.58
C ALA A 29 -5.73 -0.56 11.28
N ARG A 30 -4.62 -0.27 10.58
CA ARG A 30 -4.64 0.42 9.28
C ARG A 30 -5.29 -0.43 8.20
N ALA A 31 -4.95 -1.72 8.11
CA ALA A 31 -5.55 -2.64 7.14
C ALA A 31 -7.06 -2.82 7.36
N LEU A 32 -7.48 -3.03 8.62
CA LEU A 32 -8.89 -3.13 8.99
C LEU A 32 -9.62 -1.79 8.78
N GLY A 33 -8.99 -0.66 9.09
CA GLY A 33 -9.53 0.67 8.87
C GLY A 33 -9.80 0.97 7.39
N ARG A 34 -8.92 0.52 6.48
CA ARG A 34 -9.15 0.63 5.03
C ARG A 34 -10.38 -0.18 4.59
N SER A 35 -10.52 -1.43 5.06
CA SER A 35 -11.69 -2.27 4.76
C SER A 35 -12.99 -1.67 5.33
N LEU A 36 -12.95 -1.20 6.57
CA LEU A 36 -14.09 -0.55 7.21
C LEU A 36 -14.47 0.78 6.53
N ARG A 37 -13.51 1.55 6.00
CA ARG A 37 -13.80 2.79 5.28
C ARG A 37 -14.57 2.53 3.99
N ILE A 38 -14.22 1.48 3.24
CA ILE A 38 -14.94 1.07 2.03
C ILE A 38 -16.35 0.61 2.40
N LEU A 39 -16.46 -0.29 3.38
CA LEU A 39 -17.76 -0.77 3.86
C LEU A 39 -18.63 0.39 4.38
N LYS A 40 -18.03 1.34 5.10
CA LYS A 40 -18.72 2.54 5.61
C LYS A 40 -19.23 3.41 4.48
N ALA A 41 -18.44 3.61 3.41
CA ALA A 41 -18.83 4.39 2.25
C ALA A 41 -19.99 3.73 1.49
N GLU A 42 -19.93 2.41 1.27
CA GLU A 42 -21.03 1.66 0.67
C GLU A 42 -22.28 1.70 1.56
N THR A 43 -22.13 1.47 2.87
CA THR A 43 -23.25 1.54 3.82
C THR A 43 -23.88 2.93 3.85
N ARG A 44 -23.10 4.01 3.74
CA ARG A 44 -23.60 5.38 3.68
C ARG A 44 -24.41 5.64 2.41
N ALA A 45 -24.00 5.09 1.27
CA ALA A 45 -24.76 5.19 0.03
C ALA A 45 -26.12 4.48 0.11
N LEU A 46 -26.24 3.42 0.93
CA LEU A 46 -27.54 2.77 1.18
C LEU A 46 -28.45 3.54 2.15
N HIS A 47 -27.88 4.43 2.98
CA HIS A 47 -28.64 5.17 4.00
C HIS A 47 -29.06 6.57 3.55
N ASP A 48 -28.89 6.93 2.26
CA ASP A 48 -29.23 8.25 1.67
C ASP A 48 -28.72 9.46 2.49
N GLU A 49 -27.63 9.28 3.24
CA GLU A 49 -27.06 10.32 4.09
C GLU A 49 -26.06 11.16 3.26
N PRO A 50 -26.16 12.51 3.23
CA PRO A 50 -25.23 13.34 2.47
C PRO A 50 -23.77 13.09 2.89
N PRO A 51 -22.82 13.11 1.93
CA PRO A 51 -21.43 12.80 2.22
C PRO A 51 -20.85 13.84 3.18
N ALA A 52 -20.45 13.40 4.37
CA ALA A 52 -19.60 14.19 5.25
C ALA A 52 -18.16 14.05 4.74
N ASP A 53 -17.68 15.09 4.06
CA ASP A 53 -16.29 15.23 3.59
C ASP A 53 -15.29 15.04 4.75
N PRO A 54 -14.44 14.00 4.71
CA PRO A 54 -13.25 13.95 5.53
C PRO A 54 -12.08 14.38 4.64
N THR A 55 -11.70 15.65 4.77
CA THR A 55 -10.42 16.20 4.28
C THR A 55 -9.29 15.19 4.51
N GLU A 56 -8.77 14.65 3.42
CA GLU A 56 -7.64 13.73 3.39
C GLU A 56 -6.35 14.42 3.87
N PRO A 57 -5.45 13.65 4.49
CA PRO A 57 -4.24 13.35 3.73
C PRO A 57 -4.22 11.88 3.29
N ALA A 58 -4.32 11.67 1.99
CA ALA A 58 -3.85 10.47 1.32
C ALA A 58 -2.33 10.42 1.51
N ALA A 59 -1.84 9.54 2.40
CA ALA A 59 -0.48 9.06 2.29
C ALA A 59 -0.51 7.81 1.41
N PRO A 60 0.36 7.70 0.38
CA PRO A 60 0.44 6.50 -0.43
C PRO A 60 1.03 5.39 0.46
N ASP A 61 0.22 4.42 0.85
CA ASP A 61 0.71 3.18 1.46
C ASP A 61 1.39 2.34 0.37
N THR A 62 2.60 2.75 -0.03
CA THR A 62 3.64 1.80 -0.42
C THR A 62 4.01 1.04 0.84
N SER A 63 3.34 -0.09 1.09
CA SER A 63 3.84 -1.09 2.06
C SER A 63 3.44 -2.49 1.64
N ALA A 64 3.81 -2.82 0.40
CA ALA A 64 4.38 -4.13 0.10
C ALA A 64 5.89 -3.94 -0.06
N ALA A 65 6.62 -3.76 1.06
CA ALA A 65 8.07 -4.01 1.15
C ALA A 65 8.58 -3.62 2.55
N ALA A 66 8.61 -4.60 3.45
CA ALA A 66 9.76 -4.70 4.34
C ALA A 66 10.59 -5.88 3.82
N ASP A 67 11.18 -5.69 2.64
CA ASP A 67 12.37 -6.43 2.23
C ASP A 67 13.49 -5.38 2.14
N PRO A 68 14.50 -5.38 3.02
CA PRO A 68 15.66 -4.53 2.87
C PRO A 68 16.59 -5.19 1.86
N ALA A 69 16.21 -5.16 0.58
CA ALA A 69 17.08 -5.50 -0.53
C ALA A 69 16.93 -4.43 -1.60
N THR A 70 17.73 -3.39 -1.48
CA THR A 70 17.90 -2.32 -2.44
C THR A 70 18.22 -2.88 -3.84
N PRO A 71 17.38 -2.68 -4.88
CA PRO A 71 17.87 -2.67 -6.24
C PRO A 71 18.08 -1.21 -6.63
N LEU A 72 19.31 -0.72 -6.45
CA LEU A 72 19.78 0.40 -7.26
C LEU A 72 19.65 -0.03 -8.74
N ARG A 73 18.62 0.45 -9.45
CA ARG A 73 18.70 0.73 -10.90
C ARG A 73 17.45 1.47 -11.40
N SER A 74 17.43 2.78 -11.13
CA SER A 74 16.87 3.74 -12.08
C SER A 74 18.02 4.62 -12.56
N ALA A 75 18.54 4.30 -13.74
CA ALA A 75 19.37 5.21 -14.54
C ALA A 75 19.17 4.84 -16.02
N VAL A 76 18.10 5.41 -16.59
CA VAL A 76 17.92 5.66 -18.03
C VAL A 76 17.34 7.08 -18.03
N PRO A 77 17.88 8.10 -18.75
CA PRO A 77 18.32 8.03 -20.15
C PRO A 77 19.57 8.89 -20.54
N GLU A 78 20.00 8.68 -21.80
CA GLU A 78 20.77 9.55 -22.71
C GLU A 78 22.32 9.64 -22.66
N GLY A 79 22.89 9.38 -23.85
CA GLY A 79 24.28 9.55 -24.25
C GLY A 79 24.51 8.98 -25.67
N PRO A 80 24.57 9.81 -26.74
CA PRO A 80 24.62 9.38 -28.14
C PRO A 80 25.98 8.79 -28.57
N VAL A 81 25.97 8.16 -29.76
CA VAL A 81 27.08 7.73 -30.65
C VAL A 81 27.96 6.53 -30.27
N ALA A 82 27.77 5.41 -30.98
CA ALA A 82 28.78 4.89 -31.91
C ALA A 82 28.21 3.74 -32.78
N GLN A 83 28.26 3.96 -34.09
CA GLN A 83 28.04 3.02 -35.17
C GLN A 83 28.66 1.63 -34.93
N HIS A 84 27.89 0.58 -35.20
CA HIS A 84 28.40 -0.56 -35.96
C HIS A 84 27.51 -0.73 -37.19
N ALA A 85 28.07 -0.29 -38.32
CA ALA A 85 27.60 -0.64 -39.64
C ALA A 85 28.03 -2.08 -39.94
N ASP A 86 27.09 -2.92 -40.38
CA ASP A 86 27.33 -4.01 -41.35
C ASP A 86 25.95 -4.60 -41.75
N THR A 87 25.24 -4.05 -42.73
CA THR A 87 25.22 -4.36 -44.18
C THR A 87 23.90 -5.07 -44.55
N PRO A 88 23.21 -4.69 -45.65
CA PRO A 88 21.81 -5.06 -45.94
C PRO A 88 21.68 -6.23 -46.93
N ARG A 89 20.80 -7.19 -46.63
CA ARG A 89 20.09 -8.16 -47.53
C ARG A 89 19.42 -9.17 -46.58
N GLU A 90 18.12 -9.48 -46.62
CA GLU A 90 17.36 -9.97 -47.75
C GLU A 90 15.89 -10.12 -47.30
N LYS A 91 14.94 -9.55 -48.06
CA LYS A 91 13.54 -10.00 -48.15
C LYS A 91 13.31 -10.15 -49.66
N PRO A 92 12.69 -11.23 -50.15
CA PRO A 92 11.24 -11.22 -50.23
C PRO A 92 10.54 -12.57 -50.04
N ALA A 93 9.28 -12.47 -49.58
CA ALA A 93 8.13 -13.30 -49.92
C ALA A 93 8.36 -14.78 -50.29
N HIS A 94 8.00 -15.66 -49.36
CA HIS A 94 7.70 -17.05 -49.68
C HIS A 94 6.31 -17.15 -50.31
N THR A 95 6.32 -17.80 -51.47
CA THR A 95 5.22 -18.28 -52.28
C THR A 95 4.50 -19.45 -51.59
N THR A 96 3.17 -19.44 -51.57
CA THR A 96 2.22 -20.56 -51.81
C THR A 96 0.82 -20.09 -51.42
#